data_AF-A0A954HSK3-F1
#
_entry.id   AF-A0A954HSK3-F1
#
_cell.length_a   1.000
_cell.length_b   1.000
_cell.length_c   1.000
_cell.angle_alpha   90.00
_cell.angle_beta   90.00
_cell.angle_gamma   90.00
#
_symmetry.space_group_name_H-M   'P 1'
#
loop_
_entity.id
_entity.type
_entity.pdbx_description
1 polymer ?
#
loop_
_entity_poly.entity_id
_entity_poly.type
_entity_poly.pdbx_seq_one_letter_code
_entity_poly.pdbx_strand_id
1 'polypeptide(L)'
;AWTMLQGIAAGNVPTPLAADEATGIIIGEAFAAETVNTDMAKQLLSSAVANLPEDPQQYATSMRLLTALAQEPTLYFLHLSKPAAPAAAAGQPQPGQPGQPGSYSGAGMSSPGYDPTAAGVNEEAMTSTGEDLAAAYSGGQPGAAAAAAPTMGNMSLPTVRLPQAAMLPVAGVLWSSETAGMLTERLKAAKTLEETTESLALAANTPTQPSRKAIQELFSRLFDKGANGLVSSGVLSAAGDPGMLPILKSLPRRRPAKAPAGGGPPEMTPADTWAMATGEYVLALRDRLRKLAEDTSIPNEPEHRLRLHPDAPQPERSIALIGPDDAARELGEATPVATSVYYTRLVVAPEREIQMKDIVDYYEKRTKGFRREDRARGILWYDGVKKNSDGTLETMDVVIQQAGAAGAAGFAGGGESGGGGQPGAFRFQIEILVVVTKDPAGESETAAVERSRN
;
A
#
# COMPACT_ATOMS: atom_id res chain seq x y z
N ALA A 1 -20.86 -19.77 28.66
CA ALA A 1 -20.33 -18.41 28.43
C ALA A 1 -19.97 -18.21 26.97
N TRP A 2 -19.07 -19.01 26.39
CA TRP A 2 -18.64 -18.82 25.00
C TRP A 2 -19.75 -18.92 23.94
N THR A 3 -20.53 -20.01 23.95
CA THR A 3 -21.70 -20.17 23.06
C THR A 3 -22.71 -19.03 23.22
N MET A 4 -22.78 -18.43 24.41
CA MET A 4 -23.63 -17.28 24.67
C MET A 4 -23.04 -16.01 24.03
N LEU A 5 -21.73 -15.78 24.15
CA LEU A 5 -21.04 -14.68 23.47
C LEU A 5 -21.11 -14.80 21.94
N GLN A 6 -20.91 -16.00 21.39
CA GLN A 6 -21.12 -16.27 19.97
C GLN A 6 -22.58 -16.05 19.58
N GLY A 7 -23.52 -16.51 20.40
CA GLY A 7 -24.94 -16.25 20.18
C GLY A 7 -25.27 -14.76 20.23
N ILE A 8 -24.62 -13.98 21.09
CA ILE A 8 -24.78 -12.52 21.16
C ILE A 8 -24.18 -11.85 19.91
N ALA A 9 -22.94 -12.19 19.53
CA ALA A 9 -22.28 -11.64 18.34
C ALA A 9 -23.03 -11.99 17.04
N ALA A 10 -23.62 -13.18 16.99
CA ALA A 10 -24.50 -13.63 15.92
C ALA A 10 -25.91 -13.03 16.00
N GLY A 11 -26.26 -12.25 17.04
CA GLY A 11 -27.62 -11.73 17.23
C GLY A 11 -28.68 -12.79 17.57
N ASN A 12 -28.27 -14.03 17.84
CA ASN A 12 -29.12 -15.15 18.24
C ASN A 12 -29.49 -15.15 19.73
N VAL A 13 -28.78 -14.38 20.56
CA VAL A 13 -29.04 -14.24 22.00
C VAL A 13 -29.50 -12.81 22.29
N PRO A 14 -30.69 -12.61 22.88
CA PRO A 14 -31.15 -11.29 23.28
C PRO A 14 -30.19 -10.64 24.27
N THR A 15 -29.70 -9.47 23.93
CA THR A 15 -28.78 -8.67 24.74
C THR A 15 -29.19 -7.20 24.65
N PRO A 16 -28.95 -6.38 25.68
CA PRO A 16 -29.11 -4.93 25.56
C PRO A 16 -28.01 -4.28 24.71
N LEU A 17 -26.91 -5.00 24.42
CA LEU A 17 -25.82 -4.50 23.58
C LEU A 17 -26.15 -4.67 22.10
N ALA A 18 -25.73 -3.74 21.27
CA ALA A 18 -25.77 -3.95 19.83
C ALA A 18 -24.77 -5.06 19.44
N ALA A 19 -25.04 -5.79 18.35
CA ALA A 19 -24.25 -6.96 17.95
C ALA A 19 -22.78 -6.60 17.64
N ASP A 20 -22.55 -5.42 17.08
CA ASP A 20 -21.24 -4.83 16.82
C ASP A 20 -20.49 -4.49 18.12
N GLU A 21 -21.16 -3.87 19.09
CA GLU A 21 -20.58 -3.58 20.41
C GLU A 21 -20.17 -4.88 21.13
N ALA A 22 -21.03 -5.88 21.13
CA ALA A 22 -20.74 -7.16 21.75
C ALA A 22 -19.59 -7.89 21.05
N THR A 23 -19.55 -7.86 19.72
CA THR A 23 -18.44 -8.43 18.93
C THR A 23 -17.13 -7.72 19.26
N GLY A 24 -17.15 -6.39 19.36
CA GLY A 24 -15.99 -5.59 19.75
C GLY A 24 -15.46 -5.96 21.14
N ILE A 25 -16.34 -6.15 22.12
CA ILE A 25 -15.96 -6.58 23.48
C ILE A 25 -15.31 -7.97 23.44
N ILE A 26 -15.93 -8.94 22.76
CA ILE A 26 -15.43 -10.32 22.70
C ILE A 26 -14.05 -10.37 22.04
N ILE A 27 -13.88 -9.65 20.94
CA ILE A 27 -12.62 -9.56 20.22
C ILE A 27 -11.57 -8.82 21.06
N GLY A 28 -11.97 -7.75 21.76
CA GLY A 28 -11.11 -7.06 22.74
C GLY A 28 -10.63 -7.99 23.85
N GLU A 29 -11.51 -8.80 24.44
CA GLU A 29 -11.13 -9.79 25.45
C GLU A 29 -10.22 -10.90 24.89
N ALA A 30 -10.40 -11.28 23.63
CA ALA A 30 -9.57 -12.31 22.99
C ALA A 30 -8.16 -11.80 22.67
N PHE A 31 -8.02 -10.56 22.23
CA PHE A 31 -6.78 -10.03 21.62
C PHE A 31 -6.12 -8.87 22.37
N ALA A 32 -6.82 -8.15 23.26
CA ALA A 32 -6.33 -6.92 23.90
C ALA A 32 -5.88 -7.08 25.37
N ALA A 33 -6.03 -8.27 25.96
CA ALA A 33 -5.40 -8.56 27.27
C ALA A 33 -3.87 -8.63 27.13
N GLU A 34 -3.12 -8.43 28.24
CA GLU A 34 -1.64 -8.57 28.25
C GLU A 34 -1.17 -9.93 27.71
N THR A 35 -2.04 -10.95 27.82
CA THR A 35 -1.88 -12.25 27.18
C THR A 35 -3.08 -12.54 26.29
N VAL A 36 -2.84 -12.73 24.99
CA VAL A 36 -3.89 -13.18 24.04
C VAL A 36 -4.45 -14.52 24.51
N ASN A 37 -5.76 -14.63 24.62
CA ASN A 37 -6.42 -15.91 24.87
C ASN A 37 -6.47 -16.70 23.56
N THR A 38 -5.40 -17.43 23.25
CA THR A 38 -5.20 -18.11 21.97
C THR A 38 -6.34 -19.07 21.62
N ASP A 39 -6.86 -19.82 22.59
CA ASP A 39 -7.95 -20.76 22.34
C ASP A 39 -9.25 -20.03 21.94
N MET A 40 -9.58 -18.94 22.66
CA MET A 40 -10.75 -18.13 22.34
C MET A 40 -10.59 -17.41 21.00
N ALA A 41 -9.42 -16.85 20.73
CA ALA A 41 -9.10 -16.19 19.47
C ALA A 41 -9.20 -17.16 18.27
N LYS A 42 -8.68 -18.38 18.41
CA LYS A 42 -8.80 -19.43 17.37
C LYS A 42 -10.25 -19.83 17.12
N GLN A 43 -11.04 -20.02 18.17
CA GLN A 43 -12.46 -20.37 18.04
C GLN A 43 -13.29 -19.25 17.37
N LEU A 44 -12.96 -17.98 17.65
CA LEU A 44 -13.53 -16.84 16.94
C LEU A 44 -13.22 -16.87 15.46
N LEU A 45 -11.94 -17.02 15.12
CA LEU A 45 -11.47 -17.07 13.74
C LEU A 45 -12.13 -18.22 12.99
N SER A 46 -12.13 -19.41 13.55
CA SER A 46 -12.72 -20.58 12.90
C SER A 46 -14.22 -20.40 12.68
N SER A 47 -14.94 -19.89 13.69
CA SER A 47 -16.39 -19.65 13.56
C SER A 47 -16.71 -18.55 12.53
N ALA A 48 -15.98 -17.43 12.57
CA ALA A 48 -16.23 -16.31 11.66
C ALA A 48 -15.91 -16.70 10.21
N VAL A 49 -14.79 -17.37 9.96
CA VAL A 49 -14.40 -17.78 8.60
C VAL A 49 -15.29 -18.90 8.06
N ALA A 50 -15.63 -19.90 8.89
CA ALA A 50 -16.44 -21.05 8.46
C ALA A 50 -17.89 -20.67 8.14
N ASN A 51 -18.48 -19.74 8.91
CA ASN A 51 -19.89 -19.39 8.78
C ASN A 51 -20.15 -18.18 7.85
N LEU A 52 -19.10 -17.46 7.43
CA LEU A 52 -19.20 -16.38 6.44
C LEU A 52 -19.96 -16.74 5.14
N PRO A 53 -19.88 -17.97 4.58
CA PRO A 53 -20.67 -18.34 3.41
C PRO A 53 -22.18 -18.47 3.69
N GLU A 54 -22.56 -18.82 4.92
CA GLU A 54 -23.96 -19.10 5.29
C GLU A 54 -24.71 -17.80 5.55
N ASP A 55 -24.07 -16.83 6.23
CA ASP A 55 -24.62 -15.50 6.48
C ASP A 55 -23.53 -14.41 6.38
N PRO A 56 -23.20 -13.95 5.16
CA PRO A 56 -22.15 -12.96 4.97
C PRO A 56 -22.37 -11.65 5.75
N GLN A 57 -23.63 -11.25 5.95
CA GLN A 57 -23.95 -9.99 6.63
C GLN A 57 -23.71 -10.09 8.13
N GLN A 58 -24.12 -11.20 8.75
CA GLN A 58 -23.91 -11.46 10.16
C GLN A 58 -22.43 -11.51 10.53
N TYR A 59 -21.59 -12.14 9.70
CA TYR A 59 -20.16 -12.31 10.00
C TYR A 59 -19.25 -11.21 9.44
N ALA A 60 -19.75 -10.30 8.60
CA ALA A 60 -18.97 -9.19 8.05
C ALA A 60 -18.35 -8.32 9.15
N THR A 61 -19.11 -7.96 10.18
CA THR A 61 -18.60 -7.13 11.30
C THR A 61 -17.45 -7.81 12.03
N SER A 62 -17.58 -9.11 12.32
CA SER A 62 -16.51 -9.89 12.95
C SER A 62 -15.26 -9.93 12.08
N MET A 63 -15.42 -10.18 10.78
CA MET A 63 -14.30 -10.23 9.84
C MET A 63 -13.61 -8.88 9.67
N ARG A 64 -14.34 -7.76 9.68
CA ARG A 64 -13.75 -6.40 9.64
C ARG A 64 -12.96 -6.09 10.90
N LEU A 65 -13.47 -6.47 12.08
CA LEU A 65 -12.73 -6.33 13.35
C LEU A 65 -11.45 -7.17 13.34
N LEU A 66 -11.52 -8.43 12.89
CA LEU A 66 -10.35 -9.29 12.73
C LEU A 66 -9.36 -8.72 11.70
N THR A 67 -9.85 -8.11 10.63
CA THR A 67 -9.02 -7.44 9.62
C THR A 67 -8.31 -6.21 10.21
N ALA A 68 -9.02 -5.38 10.97
CA ALA A 68 -8.43 -4.25 11.69
C ALA A 68 -7.36 -4.72 12.69
N LEU A 69 -7.63 -5.80 13.42
CA LEU A 69 -6.64 -6.42 14.31
C LEU A 69 -5.42 -6.97 13.58
N ALA A 70 -5.59 -7.58 12.41
CA ALA A 70 -4.48 -8.12 11.63
C ALA A 70 -3.61 -7.01 11.01
N GLN A 71 -4.22 -5.85 10.72
CA GLN A 71 -3.53 -4.70 10.16
C GLN A 71 -2.51 -4.11 11.13
N GLU A 72 -2.83 -4.04 12.43
CA GLU A 72 -1.96 -3.44 13.46
C GLU A 72 -0.58 -4.14 13.54
N PRO A 73 -0.46 -5.48 13.74
CA PRO A 73 0.82 -6.17 13.68
C PRO A 73 1.48 -6.07 12.32
N THR A 74 0.72 -6.07 11.22
CA THR A 74 1.29 -5.94 9.87
C THR A 74 2.05 -4.62 9.75
N LEU A 75 1.44 -3.51 10.16
CA LEU A 75 2.09 -2.20 10.18
C LEU A 75 3.25 -2.17 11.18
N TYR A 76 3.05 -2.69 12.39
CA TYR A 76 4.06 -2.71 13.44
C TYR A 76 5.36 -3.43 13.01
N PHE A 77 5.26 -4.63 12.44
CA PHE A 77 6.42 -5.41 11.99
C PHE A 77 7.03 -4.89 10.68
N LEU A 78 6.34 -4.01 9.95
CA LEU A 78 6.93 -3.20 8.89
C LEU A 78 7.69 -2.00 9.44
N HIS A 79 7.27 -1.42 10.57
CA HIS A 79 7.94 -0.26 11.19
C HIS A 79 9.20 -0.64 11.97
N LEU A 80 9.21 -1.81 12.62
CA LEU A 80 10.33 -2.26 13.44
C LEU A 80 11.58 -2.69 12.67
N SER A 81 11.52 -2.64 11.35
CA SER A 81 12.67 -2.83 10.50
C SER A 81 13.75 -1.81 10.82
N LYS A 82 14.69 -2.17 11.69
CA LYS A 82 15.97 -1.47 11.73
C LYS A 82 16.52 -1.52 10.31
N PRO A 83 17.03 -0.41 9.76
CA PRO A 83 17.68 -0.48 8.47
C PRO A 83 18.75 -1.56 8.55
N ALA A 84 18.74 -2.47 7.57
CA ALA A 84 19.79 -3.44 7.44
C ALA A 84 21.09 -2.64 7.45
N ALA A 85 21.97 -2.89 8.42
CA ALA A 85 23.28 -2.25 8.45
C ALA A 85 23.86 -2.35 7.02
N PRO A 86 24.34 -1.23 6.44
CA PRO A 86 24.71 -1.19 5.04
C PRO A 86 25.56 -2.42 4.76
N ALA A 87 25.08 -3.26 3.84
CA ALA A 87 25.77 -4.48 3.48
C ALA A 87 27.20 -4.08 3.20
N ALA A 88 28.14 -4.49 4.06
CA ALA A 88 29.55 -4.15 3.90
C ALA A 88 29.89 -4.51 2.47
N ALA A 89 30.12 -3.49 1.64
CA ALA A 89 30.23 -3.66 0.21
C ALA A 89 31.39 -4.64 -0.01
N ALA A 90 31.06 -5.91 -0.25
CA ALA A 90 32.02 -6.91 -0.65
C ALA A 90 32.54 -6.41 -1.98
N GLY A 91 33.74 -5.83 -1.93
CA GLY A 91 34.30 -5.02 -2.99
C GLY A 91 34.17 -5.71 -4.33
N GLN A 92 33.35 -5.16 -5.21
CA GLN A 92 33.54 -5.40 -6.63
C GLN A 92 34.77 -4.61 -7.05
N PRO A 93 35.85 -5.27 -7.52
CA PRO A 93 36.98 -4.56 -8.09
C PRO A 93 36.50 -3.89 -9.38
N GLN A 94 36.43 -2.55 -9.38
CA GLN A 94 36.29 -1.80 -10.62
C GLN A 94 37.57 -2.01 -11.46
N PRO A 95 37.47 -2.49 -12.72
CA PRO A 95 38.62 -2.56 -13.60
C PRO A 95 38.91 -1.15 -14.16
N GLY A 96 40.07 -0.62 -13.78
CA GLY A 96 40.92 0.26 -14.59
C GLY A 96 40.31 1.50 -15.23
N GLN A 97 40.47 2.66 -14.58
CA GLN A 97 40.71 3.91 -15.31
C GLN A 97 42.19 4.29 -15.18
N PRO A 98 42.96 4.32 -16.28
CA PRO A 98 44.31 4.84 -16.28
C PRO A 98 44.32 6.36 -16.52
N GLY A 99 44.92 7.08 -15.57
CA GLY A 99 45.58 8.36 -15.83
C GLY A 99 44.83 9.61 -15.40
N GLN A 100 45.11 10.08 -14.17
CA GLN A 100 45.35 11.49 -13.94
C GLN A 100 46.41 11.69 -12.82
N PRO A 101 47.48 12.46 -13.09
CA PRO A 101 48.46 12.82 -12.07
C PRO A 101 48.05 14.11 -11.33
N GLY A 102 48.02 14.00 -10.00
CA GLY A 102 48.46 14.97 -8.99
C GLY A 102 48.02 16.45 -9.08
N SER A 103 47.39 16.93 -8.01
CA SER A 103 47.73 18.26 -7.48
C SER A 103 47.62 18.32 -5.96
N TYR A 104 48.55 19.09 -5.41
CA TYR A 104 48.92 19.30 -4.02
C TYR A 104 47.99 20.31 -3.31
N SER A 105 47.83 20.13 -1.99
CA SER A 105 47.89 21.13 -0.89
C SER A 105 47.02 22.38 -0.83
N GLY A 106 46.45 22.58 0.38
CA GLY A 106 46.03 23.88 0.96
C GLY A 106 44.82 23.66 1.88
N ALA A 107 44.92 23.44 3.19
CA ALA A 107 45.38 24.33 4.27
C ALA A 107 44.73 25.73 4.26
N GLY A 108 43.69 25.87 5.10
CA GLY A 108 43.35 27.12 5.79
C GLY A 108 42.40 28.08 5.06
N MET A 109 41.21 28.31 5.63
CA MET A 109 40.88 29.61 6.26
C MET A 109 39.46 29.58 6.85
N SER A 110 39.39 29.97 8.11
CA SER A 110 38.20 30.25 8.89
C SER A 110 37.71 31.68 8.62
N SER A 111 36.39 31.90 8.54
CA SER A 111 35.74 33.18 8.85
C SER A 111 34.20 33.04 8.86
N PRO A 112 33.44 33.99 9.43
CA PRO A 112 32.78 33.79 10.72
C PRO A 112 31.25 33.88 10.64
N GLY A 113 30.61 33.68 11.79
CA GLY A 113 29.19 33.48 11.97
C GLY A 113 28.27 34.59 11.50
N TYR A 114 27.02 34.19 11.27
CA TYR A 114 25.86 35.05 11.35
C TYR A 114 24.72 34.27 12.01
N ASP A 115 24.41 34.70 13.23
CA ASP A 115 23.18 34.45 13.98
C ASP A 115 22.29 35.70 13.77
N PRO A 116 20.99 35.51 13.47
CA PRO A 116 20.05 36.21 14.34
C PRO A 116 18.83 35.35 14.69
N THR A 117 18.76 35.05 15.97
CA THR A 117 17.57 34.84 16.77
C THR A 117 16.60 36.03 16.73
N ALA A 118 15.32 35.70 16.98
CA ALA A 118 14.21 36.55 17.45
C ALA A 118 13.16 37.05 16.42
N ALA A 119 12.07 36.28 16.30
CA ALA A 119 10.67 36.72 16.42
C ALA A 119 9.79 35.44 16.28
N GLY A 120 9.02 34.94 17.25
CA GLY A 120 8.45 35.58 18.43
C GLY A 120 7.00 36.00 18.17
N VAL A 121 6.11 35.08 17.79
CA VAL A 121 4.65 35.28 17.98
C VAL A 121 3.95 33.95 18.23
N ASN A 122 3.24 33.89 19.35
CA ASN A 122 2.19 32.93 19.67
C ASN A 122 1.02 33.09 18.69
N GLU A 123 0.34 32.00 18.32
CA GLU A 123 -1.12 31.98 18.30
C GLU A 123 -1.65 30.53 18.19
N GLU A 124 -2.28 30.14 19.30
CA GLU A 124 -3.52 29.38 19.47
C GLU A 124 -3.85 28.14 18.62
N ALA A 125 -4.24 27.12 19.39
CA ALA A 125 -4.83 25.88 18.97
C ALA A 125 -6.06 26.08 18.08
N MET A 126 -6.06 25.46 16.91
CA MET A 126 -7.28 25.10 16.19
C MET A 126 -7.41 23.58 16.13
N THR A 127 -8.14 23.04 17.09
CA THR A 127 -8.87 21.78 16.92
C THR A 127 -10.00 22.01 15.92
N SER A 128 -9.81 21.56 14.68
CA SER A 128 -10.86 21.51 13.67
C SER A 128 -11.22 20.05 13.40
N THR A 129 -12.32 19.62 14.00
CA THR A 129 -13.11 18.45 13.59
C THR A 129 -13.74 18.76 12.23
N GLY A 130 -13.20 18.17 11.17
CA GLY A 130 -13.72 18.28 9.81
C GLY A 130 -14.50 17.03 9.40
N GLU A 131 -15.61 16.76 10.08
CA GLU A 131 -16.75 16.07 9.46
C GLU A 131 -17.56 17.16 8.74
N ASP A 132 -18.07 16.85 7.54
CA ASP A 132 -18.83 17.71 6.61
C ASP A 132 -18.05 18.37 5.46
N LEU A 133 -17.74 17.57 4.44
CA LEU A 133 -17.51 18.07 3.06
C LEU A 133 -17.89 17.03 1.99
N ALA A 134 -19.03 16.35 2.18
CA ALA A 134 -19.60 15.40 1.21
C ALA A 134 -20.85 15.91 0.47
N ALA A 135 -21.26 17.17 0.65
CA ALA A 135 -22.52 17.68 0.11
C ALA A 135 -22.37 19.02 -0.62
N ALA A 136 -21.62 19.05 -1.73
CA ALA A 136 -21.62 20.23 -2.62
C ALA A 136 -21.19 19.90 -4.07
N TYR A 137 -21.85 18.94 -4.72
CA TYR A 137 -21.79 18.79 -6.19
C TYR A 137 -23.17 18.41 -6.75
N SER A 138 -24.05 19.41 -6.84
CA SER A 138 -25.21 19.36 -7.73
C SER A 138 -25.42 20.74 -8.33
N GLY A 139 -25.04 20.89 -9.61
CA GLY A 139 -25.11 22.16 -10.32
C GLY A 139 -24.85 22.02 -11.81
N GLY A 140 -25.87 21.58 -12.56
CA GLY A 140 -26.18 22.12 -13.88
C GLY A 140 -25.49 21.53 -15.12
N GLN A 141 -25.97 20.38 -15.61
CA GLN A 141 -25.90 20.06 -17.04
C GLN A 141 -27.16 19.31 -17.49
N PRO A 142 -27.90 19.79 -18.50
CA PRO A 142 -29.07 19.09 -19.02
C PRO A 142 -28.68 18.20 -20.21
N GLY A 143 -28.97 16.89 -20.11
CA GLY A 143 -29.05 16.00 -21.26
C GLY A 143 -28.33 14.65 -21.09
N ALA A 144 -29.14 13.59 -21.19
CA ALA A 144 -28.80 12.16 -21.13
C ALA A 144 -28.55 11.59 -19.71
N ALA A 145 -29.60 10.93 -19.20
CA ALA A 145 -29.55 10.07 -18.02
C ALA A 145 -28.64 8.86 -18.28
N ALA A 146 -27.33 9.01 -18.03
CA ALA A 146 -26.49 7.90 -17.63
C ALA A 146 -26.74 7.67 -16.14
N ALA A 147 -27.14 6.45 -15.78
CA ALA A 147 -27.35 6.04 -14.40
C ALA A 147 -26.15 6.47 -13.55
N ALA A 148 -26.39 7.37 -12.59
CA ALA A 148 -25.40 7.73 -11.59
C ALA A 148 -24.98 6.43 -10.88
N ALA A 149 -23.71 6.07 -11.01
CA ALA A 149 -23.14 4.98 -10.24
C ALA A 149 -23.37 5.29 -8.75
N PRO A 150 -23.96 4.37 -7.97
CA PRO A 150 -24.17 4.60 -6.55
C PRO A 150 -22.83 4.87 -5.88
N THR A 151 -22.79 5.85 -4.98
CA THR A 151 -21.65 6.18 -4.14
C THR A 151 -21.15 4.90 -3.47
N MET A 152 -19.95 4.49 -3.86
CA MET A 152 -19.39 3.17 -3.57
C MET A 152 -19.11 3.02 -2.06
N GLY A 153 -19.55 1.90 -1.48
CA GLY A 153 -19.31 1.60 -0.08
C GLY A 153 -17.85 1.26 0.15
N ASN A 154 -17.04 2.23 0.57
CA ASN A 154 -15.70 1.94 1.07
C ASN A 154 -15.83 1.00 2.28
N MET A 155 -15.12 -0.13 2.26
CA MET A 155 -14.89 -0.95 3.43
C MET A 155 -14.21 -0.07 4.49
N SER A 156 -15.00 0.37 5.47
CA SER A 156 -14.49 1.05 6.65
C SER A 156 -14.10 -0.01 7.67
N LEU A 157 -12.83 0.00 8.06
CA LEU A 157 -12.36 -0.81 9.17
C LEU A 157 -12.64 -0.07 10.49
N PRO A 158 -13.10 -0.77 11.53
CA PRO A 158 -13.18 -0.19 12.86
C PRO A 158 -11.78 0.20 13.34
N THR A 159 -11.68 1.30 14.09
CA THR A 159 -10.41 1.68 14.71
C THR A 159 -10.14 0.75 15.90
N VAL A 160 -9.08 -0.04 15.79
CA VAL A 160 -8.60 -0.91 16.87
C VAL A 160 -7.17 -0.48 17.20
N ARG A 161 -6.83 -0.42 18.48
CA ARG A 161 -5.45 -0.13 18.93
C ARG A 161 -4.99 -1.23 19.85
N LEU A 162 -3.90 -1.89 19.47
CA LEU A 162 -3.27 -2.91 20.30
C LEU A 162 -2.10 -2.31 21.08
N PRO A 163 -1.91 -2.69 22.36
CA PRO A 163 -0.67 -2.37 23.04
C PRO A 163 0.49 -3.07 22.33
N GLN A 164 1.68 -2.47 22.33
CA GLN A 164 2.87 -3.01 21.68
C GLN A 164 3.18 -4.46 22.10
N ALA A 165 2.97 -4.79 23.38
CA ALA A 165 3.17 -6.13 23.93
C ALA A 165 2.23 -7.20 23.33
N ALA A 166 1.07 -6.81 22.80
CA ALA A 166 0.12 -7.72 22.18
C ALA A 166 0.44 -8.00 20.69
N MET A 167 1.29 -7.21 20.03
CA MET A 167 1.53 -7.33 18.58
C MET A 167 2.02 -8.73 18.17
N LEU A 168 3.02 -9.27 18.88
CA LEU A 168 3.57 -10.59 18.59
C LEU A 168 2.57 -11.73 18.92
N PRO A 169 1.93 -11.76 20.11
CA PRO A 169 0.88 -12.74 20.40
C PRO A 169 -0.29 -12.73 19.40
N VAL A 170 -0.78 -11.54 19.04
CA VAL A 170 -1.90 -11.38 18.09
C VAL A 170 -1.49 -11.87 16.70
N ALA A 171 -0.30 -11.50 16.22
CA ALA A 171 0.28 -12.01 14.99
C ALA A 171 0.41 -13.55 15.01
N GLY A 172 0.90 -14.12 16.11
CA GLY A 172 1.05 -15.58 16.26
C GLY A 172 -0.25 -16.35 16.08
N VAL A 173 -1.39 -15.75 16.43
CA VAL A 173 -2.71 -16.35 16.18
C VAL A 173 -3.18 -16.07 14.75
N LEU A 174 -3.25 -14.79 14.35
CA LEU A 174 -3.85 -14.38 13.07
C LEU A 174 -3.05 -14.85 11.86
N TRP A 175 -1.74 -15.01 12.01
CA TRP A 175 -0.83 -15.45 10.95
C TRP A 175 -0.45 -16.92 11.07
N SER A 176 -1.07 -17.66 11.98
CA SER A 176 -0.85 -19.09 12.13
C SER A 176 -1.14 -19.87 10.85
N SER A 177 -0.47 -21.01 10.67
CA SER A 177 -0.71 -21.92 9.54
C SER A 177 -2.17 -22.41 9.49
N GLU A 178 -2.82 -22.55 10.65
CA GLU A 178 -4.25 -22.85 10.78
C GLU A 178 -5.13 -21.74 10.18
N THR A 179 -4.94 -20.49 10.60
CA THR A 179 -5.70 -19.34 10.07
C THR A 179 -5.44 -19.14 8.59
N ALA A 180 -4.18 -19.20 8.16
CA ALA A 180 -3.82 -19.09 6.74
C ALA A 180 -4.43 -20.23 5.90
N GLY A 181 -4.52 -21.44 6.45
CA GLY A 181 -5.19 -22.59 5.82
C GLY A 181 -6.69 -22.35 5.62
N MET A 182 -7.39 -21.86 6.65
CA MET A 182 -8.82 -21.54 6.56
C MET A 182 -9.10 -20.47 5.50
N LEU A 183 -8.30 -19.39 5.49
CA LEU A 183 -8.40 -18.33 4.49
C LEU A 183 -8.12 -18.86 3.09
N THR A 184 -7.09 -19.69 2.94
CA THR A 184 -6.73 -20.32 1.66
C THR A 184 -7.88 -21.13 1.09
N GLU A 185 -8.49 -22.02 1.89
CA GLU A 185 -9.62 -22.83 1.43
C GLU A 185 -10.83 -21.97 1.09
N ARG A 186 -11.09 -20.91 1.85
CA ARG A 186 -12.16 -19.95 1.54
C ARG A 186 -11.94 -19.21 0.22
N LEU A 187 -10.74 -18.70 -0.01
CA LEU A 187 -10.38 -18.02 -1.26
C LEU A 187 -10.39 -18.98 -2.46
N LYS A 188 -10.00 -20.26 -2.27
CA LYS A 188 -10.11 -21.29 -3.32
C LYS A 188 -11.55 -21.62 -3.70
N ALA A 189 -12.44 -21.72 -2.72
CA ALA A 189 -13.84 -22.08 -2.94
C ALA A 189 -14.65 -20.98 -3.66
N ALA A 190 -14.19 -19.73 -3.61
CA ALA A 190 -14.94 -18.60 -4.14
C ALA A 190 -14.96 -18.53 -5.67
N LYS A 191 -16.13 -18.15 -6.19
CA LYS A 191 -16.40 -18.04 -7.62
C LYS A 191 -16.34 -16.60 -8.11
N THR A 192 -16.53 -15.63 -7.23
CA THR A 192 -16.42 -14.19 -7.56
C THR A 192 -15.59 -13.45 -6.50
N LEU A 193 -15.19 -12.21 -6.81
CA LEU A 193 -14.40 -11.40 -5.87
C LEU A 193 -15.29 -10.88 -4.73
N GLU A 194 -16.56 -10.60 -5.01
CA GLU A 194 -17.55 -10.13 -4.06
C GLU A 194 -17.77 -11.13 -2.92
N GLU A 195 -17.84 -12.43 -3.24
CA GLU A 195 -17.95 -13.53 -2.26
C GLU A 195 -16.75 -13.62 -1.30
N THR A 196 -15.60 -13.07 -1.71
CA THR A 196 -14.35 -13.11 -0.92
C THR A 196 -14.05 -11.85 -0.16
N THR A 197 -14.81 -10.78 -0.34
CA THR A 197 -14.46 -9.42 0.11
C THR A 197 -13.85 -9.39 1.52
N GLU A 198 -14.54 -9.98 2.51
CA GLU A 198 -14.08 -9.97 3.90
C GLU A 198 -12.92 -10.94 4.18
N SER A 199 -12.91 -12.13 3.56
CA SER A 199 -11.79 -13.09 3.71
C SER A 199 -10.51 -12.60 3.02
N LEU A 200 -10.66 -11.92 1.88
CA LEU A 200 -9.58 -11.30 1.15
C LEU A 200 -8.98 -10.14 1.94
N ALA A 201 -9.82 -9.32 2.60
CA ALA A 201 -9.36 -8.25 3.47
C ALA A 201 -8.46 -8.77 4.60
N LEU A 202 -8.90 -9.84 5.27
CA LEU A 202 -8.13 -10.48 6.35
C LEU A 202 -6.84 -11.14 5.82
N ALA A 203 -6.93 -11.87 4.70
CA ALA A 203 -5.76 -12.49 4.06
C ALA A 203 -4.72 -11.44 3.61
N ALA A 204 -5.18 -10.28 3.13
CA ALA A 204 -4.34 -9.15 2.74
C ALA A 204 -3.69 -8.40 3.92
N ASN A 205 -4.02 -8.80 5.16
CA ASN A 205 -3.36 -8.38 6.41
C ASN A 205 -2.69 -9.57 7.12
N THR A 206 -2.51 -10.68 6.39
CA THR A 206 -1.82 -11.88 6.86
C THR A 206 -0.61 -12.11 5.94
N PRO A 207 0.56 -11.49 6.22
CA PRO A 207 1.70 -11.41 5.30
C PRO A 207 2.49 -12.73 5.19
N THR A 208 1.82 -13.87 5.26
CA THR A 208 2.40 -15.21 5.16
C THR A 208 2.38 -15.72 3.72
N GLN A 209 3.24 -16.69 3.44
CA GLN A 209 3.39 -17.26 2.11
C GLN A 209 2.12 -17.98 1.62
N PRO A 210 1.43 -18.79 2.44
CA PRO A 210 0.17 -19.42 2.02
C PRO A 210 -0.90 -18.39 1.65
N SER A 211 -1.05 -17.32 2.43
CA SER A 211 -2.02 -16.25 2.16
C SER A 211 -1.72 -15.53 0.84
N ARG A 212 -0.46 -15.11 0.62
CA ARG A 212 -0.03 -14.46 -0.63
C ARG A 212 -0.27 -15.36 -1.85
N LYS A 213 0.06 -16.65 -1.75
CA LYS A 213 -0.19 -17.62 -2.81
C LYS A 213 -1.69 -17.79 -3.09
N ALA A 214 -2.52 -17.92 -2.06
CA ALA A 214 -3.97 -18.05 -2.21
C ALA A 214 -4.60 -16.80 -2.88
N ILE A 215 -4.11 -15.61 -2.53
CA ILE A 215 -4.53 -14.35 -3.15
C ILE A 215 -4.10 -14.31 -4.63
N GLN A 216 -2.86 -14.68 -4.94
CA GLN A 216 -2.38 -14.76 -6.33
C GLN A 216 -3.22 -15.73 -7.17
N GLU A 217 -3.50 -16.92 -6.63
CA GLU A 217 -4.33 -17.94 -7.28
C GLU A 217 -5.75 -17.44 -7.52
N LEU A 218 -6.38 -16.77 -6.53
CA LEU A 218 -7.69 -16.16 -6.66
C LEU A 218 -7.70 -15.11 -7.78
N PHE A 219 -6.77 -14.16 -7.74
CA PHE A 219 -6.70 -13.08 -8.72
C PHE A 219 -6.41 -13.59 -10.13
N SER A 220 -5.53 -14.57 -10.27
CA SER A 220 -5.23 -15.20 -11.55
C SER A 220 -6.46 -15.92 -12.12
N ARG A 221 -7.19 -16.66 -11.26
CA ARG A 221 -8.40 -17.39 -11.65
C ARG A 221 -9.55 -16.46 -12.06
N LEU A 222 -9.69 -15.33 -11.39
CA LEU A 222 -10.77 -14.37 -11.63
C LEU A 222 -10.36 -13.19 -12.52
N PHE A 223 -9.15 -13.23 -13.10
CA PHE A 223 -8.60 -12.12 -13.87
C PHE A 223 -9.54 -11.67 -14.99
N ASP A 224 -10.02 -12.61 -15.80
CA ASP A 224 -10.89 -12.34 -16.96
C ASP A 224 -12.28 -11.81 -16.58
N LYS A 225 -12.68 -11.92 -15.30
CA LYS A 225 -13.94 -11.35 -14.79
C LYS A 225 -13.81 -9.86 -14.42
N GLY A 226 -12.59 -9.36 -14.31
CA GLY A 226 -12.28 -8.01 -13.86
C GLY A 226 -12.29 -7.85 -12.33
N ALA A 227 -11.86 -6.68 -11.87
CA ALA A 227 -11.68 -6.32 -10.46
C ALA A 227 -12.75 -5.35 -9.94
N ASN A 228 -13.89 -5.23 -10.62
CA ASN A 228 -14.95 -4.28 -10.24
C ASN A 228 -15.38 -4.43 -8.77
N GLY A 229 -15.56 -5.67 -8.30
CA GLY A 229 -15.87 -5.94 -6.89
C GLY A 229 -14.80 -5.51 -5.90
N LEU A 230 -13.52 -5.49 -6.30
CA LEU A 230 -12.42 -5.00 -5.43
C LEU A 230 -12.41 -3.48 -5.36
N VAL A 231 -12.63 -2.81 -6.50
CA VAL A 231 -12.70 -1.36 -6.58
C VAL A 231 -13.90 -0.85 -5.79
N SER A 232 -15.07 -1.45 -5.98
CA SER A 232 -16.32 -1.00 -5.34
C SER A 232 -16.40 -1.31 -3.85
N SER A 233 -15.74 -2.38 -3.39
CA SER A 233 -15.70 -2.72 -1.96
C SER A 233 -14.67 -1.93 -1.17
N GLY A 234 -13.68 -1.32 -1.81
CA GLY A 234 -12.57 -0.64 -1.12
C GLY A 234 -11.65 -1.57 -0.32
N VAL A 235 -11.74 -2.89 -0.50
CA VAL A 235 -10.95 -3.88 0.25
C VAL A 235 -9.44 -3.67 0.12
N LEU A 236 -8.98 -3.16 -1.03
CA LEU A 236 -7.57 -2.90 -1.27
C LEU A 236 -7.03 -1.72 -0.47
N SER A 237 -7.89 -0.76 -0.10
CA SER A 237 -7.50 0.34 0.80
C SER A 237 -7.32 -0.16 2.24
N ALA A 238 -8.02 -1.23 2.62
CA ALA A 238 -7.92 -1.89 3.92
C ALA A 238 -6.75 -2.89 4.03
N ALA A 239 -6.15 -3.28 2.90
CA ALA A 239 -5.07 -4.26 2.86
C ALA A 239 -3.75 -3.68 3.36
N GLY A 240 -3.23 -4.18 4.47
CA GLY A 240 -2.00 -3.72 5.14
C GLY A 240 -0.70 -4.29 4.58
N ASP A 241 -0.72 -5.49 3.98
CA ASP A 241 0.51 -6.17 3.54
C ASP A 241 1.05 -5.57 2.23
N PRO A 242 2.19 -4.83 2.23
CA PRO A 242 2.79 -4.26 1.02
C PRO A 242 3.20 -5.33 0.00
N GLY A 243 3.48 -6.57 0.45
CA GLY A 243 3.82 -7.69 -0.41
C GLY A 243 2.70 -8.08 -1.38
N MET A 244 1.48 -7.59 -1.17
CA MET A 244 0.39 -7.73 -2.14
C MET A 244 0.60 -6.96 -3.44
N LEU A 245 1.31 -5.83 -3.42
CA LEU A 245 1.49 -5.00 -4.61
C LEU A 245 2.22 -5.75 -5.75
N PRO A 246 3.34 -6.44 -5.49
CA PRO A 246 3.94 -7.33 -6.48
C PRO A 246 3.00 -8.42 -7.01
N ILE A 247 2.10 -8.94 -6.18
CA ILE A 247 1.11 -9.96 -6.57
C ILE A 247 0.09 -9.38 -7.55
N LEU A 248 -0.53 -8.24 -7.22
CA LEU A 248 -1.46 -7.52 -8.10
C LEU A 248 -0.81 -7.22 -9.45
N LYS A 249 0.46 -6.80 -9.44
CA LYS A 249 1.21 -6.46 -10.64
C LYS A 249 1.76 -7.65 -11.42
N SER A 250 1.74 -8.85 -10.84
CA SER A 250 2.12 -10.09 -11.53
C SER A 250 1.04 -10.59 -12.50
N LEU A 251 -0.19 -10.11 -12.35
CA LEU A 251 -1.31 -10.43 -13.25
C LEU A 251 -1.04 -9.93 -14.68
N PRO A 252 -1.70 -10.48 -15.71
CA PRO A 252 -1.57 -9.96 -17.07
C PRO A 252 -1.89 -8.47 -17.13
N ARG A 253 -0.99 -7.68 -17.73
CA ARG A 253 -1.14 -6.21 -17.79
C ARG A 253 -1.30 -5.76 -19.23
N ARG A 254 -2.09 -4.71 -19.42
CA ARG A 254 -2.22 -4.02 -20.72
C ARG A 254 -1.77 -2.58 -20.59
N ARG A 255 -1.18 -2.08 -21.67
CA ARG A 255 -0.92 -0.65 -21.81
C ARG A 255 -2.28 0.07 -21.87
N PRO A 256 -2.46 1.18 -21.16
CA PRO A 256 -3.70 1.96 -21.23
C PRO A 256 -4.06 2.28 -22.69
N ALA A 257 -5.32 2.09 -23.05
CA ALA A 257 -5.82 2.48 -24.36
C ALA A 257 -5.67 4.00 -24.51
N LYS A 258 -5.23 4.46 -25.69
CA LYS A 258 -5.33 5.88 -26.02
C LYS A 258 -6.82 6.23 -26.08
N ALA A 259 -7.20 7.36 -25.49
CA ALA A 259 -8.57 7.86 -25.58
C ALA A 259 -9.00 7.88 -27.06
N PRO A 260 -10.19 7.34 -27.39
CA PRO A 260 -10.67 7.35 -28.77
C PRO A 260 -10.79 8.79 -29.26
N ALA A 261 -10.45 9.03 -30.53
CA ALA A 261 -10.48 10.36 -31.15
C ALA A 261 -11.85 11.06 -31.09
N GLY A 262 -12.92 10.32 -30.78
CA GLY A 262 -14.29 10.82 -30.63
C GLY A 262 -14.71 11.22 -29.21
N GLY A 263 -13.80 11.25 -28.23
CA GLY A 263 -14.09 11.78 -26.88
C GLY A 263 -15.04 10.95 -26.00
N GLY A 264 -15.51 9.79 -26.47
CA GLY A 264 -16.26 8.85 -25.66
C GLY A 264 -15.36 8.16 -24.61
N PRO A 265 -15.87 7.84 -23.41
CA PRO A 265 -15.12 7.03 -22.46
C PRO A 265 -14.83 5.66 -23.11
N PRO A 266 -13.58 5.18 -23.07
CA PRO A 266 -13.28 3.83 -23.54
C PRO A 266 -14.09 2.82 -22.73
N GLU A 267 -14.60 1.78 -23.39
CA GLU A 267 -15.20 0.64 -22.69
C GLU A 267 -14.14 0.01 -21.79
N MET A 268 -14.45 -0.11 -20.49
CA MET A 268 -13.51 -0.69 -19.53
C MET A 268 -13.40 -2.19 -19.75
N THR A 269 -12.21 -2.65 -20.10
CA THR A 269 -11.91 -4.09 -20.16
C THR A 269 -11.64 -4.63 -18.74
N PRO A 270 -11.73 -5.95 -18.52
CA PRO A 270 -11.30 -6.57 -17.26
C PRO A 270 -9.89 -6.13 -16.83
N ALA A 271 -8.95 -6.04 -17.76
CA ALA A 271 -7.59 -5.59 -17.47
C ALA A 271 -7.53 -4.12 -17.00
N ASP A 272 -8.43 -3.25 -17.48
CA ASP A 272 -8.50 -1.85 -17.03
C ASP A 272 -9.00 -1.77 -15.59
N THR A 273 -9.99 -2.61 -15.23
CA THR A 273 -10.49 -2.67 -13.84
C THR A 273 -9.42 -3.17 -12.86
N TRP A 274 -8.58 -4.13 -13.25
CA TRP A 274 -7.41 -4.55 -12.46
C TRP A 274 -6.35 -3.46 -12.31
N ALA A 275 -6.14 -2.67 -13.37
CA ALA A 275 -5.25 -1.51 -13.30
C ALA A 275 -5.78 -0.44 -12.34
N MET A 276 -7.09 -0.19 -12.32
CA MET A 276 -7.72 0.71 -11.36
C MET A 276 -7.58 0.20 -9.93
N ALA A 277 -7.89 -1.08 -9.69
CA ALA A 277 -7.70 -1.73 -8.40
C ALA A 277 -6.25 -1.63 -7.90
N THR A 278 -5.27 -1.88 -8.78
CA THR A 278 -3.84 -1.72 -8.46
C THR A 278 -3.49 -0.26 -8.13
N GLY A 279 -4.05 0.69 -8.88
CA GLY A 279 -3.87 2.13 -8.61
C GLY A 279 -4.39 2.55 -7.24
N GLU A 280 -5.59 2.13 -6.86
CA GLU A 280 -6.14 2.41 -5.53
C GLU A 280 -5.28 1.82 -4.42
N TYR A 281 -4.76 0.60 -4.60
CA TYR A 281 -3.82 0.01 -3.65
C TYR A 281 -2.51 0.81 -3.55
N VAL A 282 -1.93 1.24 -4.68
CA VAL A 282 -0.70 2.07 -4.70
C VAL A 282 -0.91 3.38 -3.97
N LEU A 283 -2.04 4.05 -4.19
CA LEU A 283 -2.36 5.31 -3.52
C LEU A 283 -2.58 5.12 -2.02
N ALA A 284 -3.30 4.06 -1.61
CA ALA A 284 -3.47 3.73 -0.20
C ALA A 284 -2.13 3.40 0.49
N LEU A 285 -1.25 2.63 -0.17
CA LEU A 285 0.09 2.35 0.34
C LEU A 285 0.95 3.62 0.42
N ARG A 286 0.93 4.47 -0.60
CA ARG A 286 1.62 5.77 -0.62
C ARG A 286 1.19 6.64 0.55
N ASP A 287 -0.11 6.78 0.79
CA ASP A 287 -0.63 7.66 1.84
C ASP A 287 -0.23 7.16 3.23
N ARG A 288 -0.19 5.84 3.45
CA ARG A 288 0.36 5.24 4.67
C ARG A 288 1.85 5.52 4.82
N LEU A 289 2.65 5.26 3.78
CA LEU A 289 4.10 5.50 3.81
C LEU A 289 4.44 6.98 4.01
N ARG A 290 3.63 7.88 3.44
CA ARG A 290 3.74 9.33 3.65
C ARG A 290 3.53 9.68 5.12
N LYS A 291 2.46 9.17 5.74
CA LYS A 291 2.19 9.37 7.17
C LYS A 291 3.30 8.79 8.05
N LEU A 292 3.87 7.65 7.65
CA LEU A 292 5.01 7.05 8.37
C LEU A 292 6.28 7.87 8.22
N ALA A 293 6.55 8.42 7.04
CA ALA A 293 7.71 9.28 6.80
C ALA A 293 7.65 10.62 7.56
N GLU A 294 6.51 10.97 8.16
CA GLU A 294 6.37 12.11 9.08
C GLU A 294 6.83 11.76 10.50
N ASP A 295 6.89 10.47 10.87
CA ASP A 295 7.43 10.01 12.15
C ASP A 295 8.95 10.18 12.19
N THR A 296 9.40 11.12 13.00
CA THR A 296 10.83 11.44 13.16
C THR A 296 11.65 10.34 13.82
N SER A 297 11.01 9.33 14.42
CA SER A 297 11.71 8.16 14.98
C SER A 297 12.20 7.21 13.88
N ILE A 298 11.62 7.27 12.68
CA ILE A 298 12.06 6.50 11.53
C ILE A 298 13.26 7.21 10.89
N PRO A 299 14.43 6.55 10.79
CA PRO A 299 15.62 7.16 10.21
C PRO A 299 15.40 7.49 8.74
N ASN A 300 15.97 8.63 8.32
CA ASN A 300 16.01 9.01 6.92
C ASN A 300 17.12 8.20 6.22
N GLU A 301 16.77 7.44 5.19
CA GLU A 301 17.71 6.63 4.43
C GLU A 301 18.44 7.45 3.37
N PRO A 302 19.77 7.56 3.43
CA PRO A 302 20.53 8.29 2.42
C PRO A 302 20.66 7.49 1.12
N GLU A 303 20.51 6.16 1.16
CA GLU A 303 20.67 5.29 0.01
C GLU A 303 19.34 5.00 -0.69
N HIS A 304 19.21 5.54 -1.90
CA HIS A 304 18.02 5.31 -2.72
C HIS A 304 18.20 4.06 -3.60
N ARG A 305 17.25 3.13 -3.54
CA ARG A 305 17.13 2.03 -4.52
C ARG A 305 16.98 2.55 -5.96
N LEU A 306 16.39 3.74 -6.10
CA LEU A 306 16.24 4.43 -7.37
C LEU A 306 17.21 5.61 -7.46
N ARG A 307 18.04 5.63 -8.49
CA ARG A 307 18.79 6.84 -8.85
C ARG A 307 17.79 7.96 -9.17
N LEU A 308 17.87 9.06 -8.43
CA LEU A 308 17.05 10.25 -8.66
C LEU A 308 17.48 10.97 -9.94
N HIS A 309 16.57 11.78 -10.50
CA HIS A 309 16.92 12.67 -11.61
C HIS A 309 18.11 13.57 -11.23
N PRO A 310 19.07 13.85 -12.13
CA PRO A 310 20.23 14.68 -11.80
C PRO A 310 19.88 16.07 -11.25
N ASP A 311 18.80 16.66 -11.78
CA ASP A 311 18.28 17.96 -11.33
C ASP A 311 17.18 17.84 -10.26
N ALA A 312 16.87 16.62 -9.77
CA ALA A 312 15.97 16.50 -8.63
C ALA A 312 16.68 17.02 -7.37
N PRO A 313 15.98 17.79 -6.52
CA PRO A 313 16.53 18.16 -5.22
C PRO A 313 16.75 16.92 -4.36
N GLN A 314 17.50 17.11 -3.27
CA GLN A 314 17.57 16.11 -2.21
C GLN A 314 16.17 15.73 -1.75
N PRO A 315 15.87 14.44 -1.51
CA PRO A 315 14.58 14.05 -0.99
C PRO A 315 14.27 14.75 0.32
N GLU A 316 13.02 15.19 0.45
CA GLU A 316 12.52 15.68 1.74
C GLU A 316 12.50 14.54 2.75
N ARG A 317 12.13 13.34 2.29
CA ARG A 317 12.07 12.11 3.07
C ARG A 317 12.40 10.91 2.23
N SER A 318 13.14 9.97 2.80
CA SER A 318 13.40 8.65 2.26
C SER A 318 13.43 7.66 3.42
N ILE A 319 12.63 6.61 3.37
CA ILE A 319 12.58 5.58 4.43
C ILE A 319 12.64 4.20 3.80
N ALA A 320 13.20 3.24 4.53
CA ALA A 320 13.17 1.83 4.18
C ALA A 320 12.53 1.02 5.31
N LEU A 321 11.56 0.19 4.95
CA LEU A 321 10.90 -0.77 5.82
C LEU A 321 11.28 -2.16 5.30
N ILE A 322 11.88 -3.00 6.12
CA ILE A 322 12.46 -4.31 5.79
C ILE A 322 12.05 -5.33 6.85
N GLY A 323 11.04 -6.15 6.54
CA GLY A 323 10.56 -7.21 7.42
C GLY A 323 10.74 -8.60 6.78
N PRO A 324 10.56 -9.69 7.55
CA PRO A 324 10.43 -9.70 9.01
C PRO A 324 11.76 -9.36 9.71
N ASP A 325 11.68 -8.72 10.87
CA ASP A 325 12.82 -8.50 11.77
C ASP A 325 13.09 -9.75 12.63
N ASP A 326 14.03 -9.66 13.57
CA ASP A 326 14.36 -10.77 14.48
C ASP A 326 13.19 -11.13 15.41
N ALA A 327 12.40 -10.16 15.86
CA ALA A 327 11.25 -10.42 16.73
C ALA A 327 10.18 -11.22 16.00
N ALA A 328 9.89 -10.88 14.74
CA ALA A 328 8.94 -11.62 13.92
C ALA A 328 9.39 -13.05 13.61
N ARG A 329 10.69 -13.40 13.76
CA ARG A 329 11.16 -14.80 13.61
C ARG A 329 10.71 -15.70 14.76
N GLU A 330 10.37 -15.14 15.92
CA GLU A 330 9.80 -15.90 17.05
C GLU A 330 8.44 -16.52 16.71
N LEU A 331 7.77 -16.01 15.67
CA LEU A 331 6.48 -16.51 15.19
C LEU A 331 6.59 -17.88 14.48
N GLY A 332 7.78 -18.38 14.17
CA GLY A 332 7.97 -19.69 13.54
C GLY A 332 7.26 -19.78 12.19
N GLU A 333 6.29 -20.71 12.03
CA GLU A 333 5.50 -20.85 10.79
C GLU A 333 4.64 -19.61 10.48
N ALA A 334 4.31 -18.80 11.48
CA ALA A 334 3.55 -17.56 11.34
C ALA A 334 4.44 -16.36 10.95
N THR A 335 5.73 -16.57 10.73
CA THR A 335 6.66 -15.51 10.33
C THR A 335 6.23 -14.91 8.98
N PRO A 336 6.12 -13.58 8.87
CA PRO A 336 5.86 -12.90 7.61
C PRO A 336 6.89 -13.25 6.54
N VAL A 337 6.43 -13.28 5.28
CA VAL A 337 7.34 -13.38 4.14
C VAL A 337 8.15 -12.10 4.03
N ALA A 338 9.45 -12.27 3.76
CA ALA A 338 10.36 -11.17 3.59
C ALA A 338 9.86 -10.15 2.56
N THR A 339 9.72 -8.90 3.01
CA THR A 339 9.27 -7.79 2.19
C THR A 339 10.08 -6.54 2.55
N SER A 340 10.62 -5.89 1.53
CA SER A 340 11.26 -4.58 1.65
C SER A 340 10.45 -3.53 0.92
N VAL A 341 10.20 -2.40 1.57
CA VAL A 341 9.51 -1.23 1.02
C VAL A 341 10.44 -0.04 1.14
N TYR A 342 10.71 0.62 0.03
CA TYR A 342 11.46 1.87 -0.01
C TYR A 342 10.52 2.97 -0.46
N TYR A 343 10.45 4.03 0.31
CA TYR A 343 9.65 5.21 0.00
C TYR A 343 10.55 6.42 -0.11
N THR A 344 10.34 7.25 -1.12
CA THR A 344 11.07 8.52 -1.28
C THR A 344 10.10 9.60 -1.73
N ARG A 345 10.10 10.73 -1.03
CA ARG A 345 9.32 11.93 -1.35
C ARG A 345 10.26 13.09 -1.67
N LEU A 346 10.00 13.74 -2.79
CA LEU A 346 10.72 14.92 -3.22
C LEU A 346 9.76 15.94 -3.84
N VAL A 347 10.03 17.22 -3.62
CA VAL A 347 9.26 18.33 -4.21
C VAL A 347 10.13 19.01 -5.25
N VAL A 348 9.69 18.99 -6.51
CA VAL A 348 10.37 19.63 -7.62
C VAL A 348 9.63 20.91 -7.99
N ALA A 349 10.38 22.00 -8.18
CA ALA A 349 9.88 23.24 -8.73
C ALA A 349 10.61 23.56 -10.05
N PRO A 350 10.25 22.92 -11.18
CA PRO A 350 10.91 23.21 -12.44
C PRO A 350 10.64 24.66 -12.87
N GLU A 351 11.69 25.34 -13.31
CA GLU A 351 11.60 26.73 -13.82
C GLU A 351 11.01 26.79 -15.22
N ARG A 352 11.11 25.68 -15.97
CA ARG A 352 10.72 25.58 -17.38
C ARG A 352 9.98 24.28 -17.65
N GLU A 353 9.01 24.33 -18.56
CA GLU A 353 8.24 23.14 -18.99
C GLU A 353 9.14 22.02 -19.53
N ILE A 354 10.25 22.38 -20.20
CA ILE A 354 11.22 21.40 -20.72
C ILE A 354 11.89 20.58 -19.61
N GLN A 355 12.14 21.18 -18.44
CA GLN A 355 12.68 20.48 -17.27
C GLN A 355 11.65 19.51 -16.69
N MET A 356 10.37 19.94 -16.63
CA MET A 356 9.29 19.04 -16.21
C MET A 356 9.23 17.81 -17.12
N LYS A 357 9.26 18.01 -18.44
CA LYS A 357 9.26 16.92 -19.41
C LYS A 357 10.46 15.98 -19.23
N ASP A 358 11.65 16.53 -19.03
CA ASP A 358 12.87 15.73 -18.83
C ASP A 358 12.77 14.85 -17.58
N ILE A 359 12.28 15.40 -16.47
CA ILE A 359 12.05 14.67 -15.22
C ILE A 359 11.02 13.56 -15.40
N VAL A 360 9.91 13.86 -16.08
CA VAL A 360 8.85 12.89 -16.39
C VAL A 360 9.38 11.76 -17.28
N ASP A 361 10.09 12.11 -18.37
CA ASP A 361 10.70 11.16 -19.31
C ASP A 361 11.76 10.28 -18.62
N TYR A 362 12.50 10.83 -17.66
CA TYR A 362 13.47 10.09 -16.86
C TYR A 362 12.81 8.98 -16.04
N TYR A 363 11.76 9.29 -15.28
CA TYR A 363 11.08 8.30 -14.46
C TYR A 363 10.28 7.29 -15.30
N GLU A 364 9.72 7.69 -16.44
CA GLU A 364 9.11 6.77 -17.40
C GLU A 364 10.12 5.72 -17.89
N LYS A 365 11.31 6.15 -18.33
CA LYS A 365 12.37 5.25 -18.78
C LYS A 365 12.85 4.32 -17.67
N ARG A 366 12.90 4.82 -16.43
CA ARG A 366 13.49 4.10 -15.30
C ARG A 366 12.58 3.00 -14.74
N THR A 367 11.28 3.28 -14.64
CA THR A 367 10.28 2.30 -14.21
C THR A 367 10.09 1.18 -15.24
N LYS A 368 10.32 1.47 -16.53
CA LYS A 368 9.94 0.60 -17.67
C LYS A 368 8.46 0.19 -17.60
N GLY A 369 7.66 0.99 -16.91
CA GLY A 369 6.29 0.69 -16.54
C GLY A 369 5.27 1.25 -17.53
N PHE A 370 4.00 1.10 -17.19
CA PHE A 370 2.93 1.78 -17.91
C PHE A 370 2.67 3.15 -17.32
N ARG A 371 2.65 4.17 -18.17
CA ARG A 371 2.16 5.50 -17.84
C ARG A 371 0.65 5.47 -17.66
N ARG A 372 0.15 5.94 -16.51
CA ARG A 372 -1.27 6.02 -16.15
C ARG A 372 -1.57 7.44 -15.66
N GLU A 373 -2.66 8.01 -16.13
CA GLU A 373 -3.08 9.37 -15.78
C GLU A 373 -4.43 9.31 -15.05
N ASP A 374 -4.49 9.86 -13.85
CA ASP A 374 -5.71 10.19 -13.16
C ASP A 374 -5.87 11.72 -13.18
N ARG A 375 -6.57 12.20 -14.20
CA ARG A 375 -6.80 13.64 -14.40
C ARG A 375 -7.67 14.25 -13.31
N ALA A 376 -8.56 13.47 -12.70
CA ALA A 376 -9.45 13.95 -11.64
C ALA A 376 -8.65 14.27 -10.38
N ARG A 377 -7.67 13.43 -10.04
CA ARG A 377 -6.78 13.64 -8.88
C ARG A 377 -5.51 14.45 -9.22
N GLY A 378 -5.28 14.79 -10.48
CA GLY A 378 -4.05 15.48 -10.92
C GLY A 378 -2.81 14.61 -10.71
N ILE A 379 -2.93 13.29 -10.92
CA ILE A 379 -1.88 12.30 -10.69
C ILE A 379 -1.40 11.69 -12.00
N LEU A 380 -0.08 11.63 -12.16
CA LEU A 380 0.61 10.83 -13.15
C LEU A 380 1.33 9.69 -12.44
N TRP A 381 1.04 8.46 -12.82
CA TRP A 381 1.58 7.26 -12.19
C TRP A 381 2.31 6.37 -13.21
N TYR A 382 3.51 5.93 -12.86
CA TYR A 382 4.27 4.94 -13.62
C TYR A 382 4.27 3.58 -12.91
N ASP A 383 3.64 2.60 -13.56
CA ASP A 383 3.38 1.25 -13.05
C ASP A 383 4.48 0.26 -13.51
N GLY A 384 5.55 0.15 -12.72
CA GLY A 384 6.67 -0.77 -12.95
C GLY A 384 6.57 -2.06 -12.12
N VAL A 385 6.97 -3.19 -12.73
CA VAL A 385 7.22 -4.48 -12.06
C VAL A 385 8.29 -5.26 -12.80
N LYS A 386 9.11 -5.99 -12.07
CA LYS A 386 10.18 -6.83 -12.59
C LYS A 386 10.27 -8.11 -11.75
N LYS A 387 10.37 -9.25 -12.43
CA LYS A 387 10.78 -10.51 -11.82
C LYS A 387 12.31 -10.58 -11.86
N ASN A 388 12.92 -10.79 -10.71
CA ASN A 388 14.36 -10.95 -10.59
C ASN A 388 14.74 -12.44 -10.72
N SER A 389 16.01 -12.69 -11.04
CA SER A 389 16.53 -14.05 -11.22
C SER A 389 16.65 -14.83 -9.91
N ASP A 390 16.62 -14.15 -8.77
CA ASP A 390 16.65 -14.73 -7.42
C ASP A 390 15.27 -15.19 -6.92
N GLY A 391 14.23 -15.11 -7.78
CA GLY A 391 12.88 -15.47 -7.41
C GLY A 391 12.13 -14.39 -6.63
N THR A 392 12.64 -13.15 -6.58
CA THR A 392 11.89 -12.01 -6.04
C THR A 392 11.10 -11.27 -7.13
N LEU A 393 10.01 -10.63 -6.72
CA LEU A 393 9.28 -9.64 -7.48
C LEU A 393 9.60 -8.25 -6.90
N GLU A 394 9.97 -7.33 -7.77
CA GLU A 394 10.21 -5.93 -7.44
C GLU A 394 9.22 -5.05 -8.21
N THR A 395 8.46 -4.23 -7.49
CA THR A 395 7.63 -3.18 -8.08
C THR A 395 8.31 -1.84 -7.92
N MET A 396 8.09 -0.96 -8.89
CA MET A 396 8.55 0.42 -8.84
C MET A 396 7.41 1.31 -9.30
N ASP A 397 6.94 2.15 -8.39
CA ASP A 397 5.81 3.05 -8.58
C ASP A 397 6.30 4.47 -8.41
N VAL A 398 6.18 5.28 -9.46
CA VAL A 398 6.47 6.72 -9.39
C VAL A 398 5.15 7.46 -9.54
N VAL A 399 4.76 8.17 -8.50
CA VAL A 399 3.54 8.98 -8.43
C VAL A 399 3.94 10.44 -8.44
N ILE A 400 3.57 11.15 -9.50
CA ILE A 400 3.81 12.58 -9.68
C ILE A 400 2.47 13.30 -9.51
N GLN A 401 2.37 14.17 -8.51
CA GLN A 401 1.19 14.94 -8.19
C GLN A 401 1.50 16.45 -8.30
N GLN A 402 0.65 17.19 -9.00
CA GLN A 402 0.81 18.65 -9.10
C GLN A 402 0.39 19.30 -7.76
N ALA A 403 1.29 20.08 -7.16
CA ALA A 403 1.00 20.80 -5.93
C ALA A 403 0.08 22.01 -6.22
N GLY A 404 -1.05 22.10 -5.53
CA GLY A 404 -1.95 23.25 -5.59
C GLY A 404 -3.04 23.22 -6.67
N ALA A 405 -3.16 22.16 -7.47
CA ALA A 405 -4.24 22.02 -8.44
C ALA A 405 -5.47 21.33 -7.81
N ALA A 406 -6.22 22.06 -6.98
CA ALA A 406 -7.61 21.68 -6.66
C ALA A 406 -8.58 21.97 -7.83
N GLY A 407 -8.06 22.33 -9.02
CA GLY A 407 -8.86 22.61 -10.22
C GLY A 407 -8.12 22.26 -11.51
N ALA A 408 -8.50 21.14 -12.13
CA ALA A 408 -8.57 20.86 -13.57
C ALA A 408 -7.45 21.30 -14.56
N ALA A 409 -6.24 21.62 -14.13
CA ALA A 409 -5.10 21.76 -15.04
C ALA A 409 -4.49 20.37 -15.29
N GLY A 410 -4.95 19.67 -16.33
CA GLY A 410 -4.39 18.37 -16.69
C GLY A 410 -2.91 18.46 -17.12
N PHE A 411 -2.18 17.34 -17.05
CA PHE A 411 -0.88 17.14 -17.69
C PHE A 411 -1.03 17.21 -19.22
N ALA A 412 -1.28 18.41 -19.76
CA ALA A 412 -1.51 18.63 -21.17
C ALA A 412 -0.17 18.50 -21.91
N GLY A 413 -0.01 17.41 -22.63
CA GLY A 413 1.06 17.28 -23.62
C GLY A 413 0.80 18.22 -24.80
N GLY A 414 1.57 19.31 -24.88
CA GLY A 414 1.94 19.96 -26.14
C GLY A 414 0.80 20.54 -26.98
N GLY A 415 -0.04 21.39 -26.39
CA GLY A 415 -0.91 22.29 -27.15
C GLY A 415 -0.57 23.74 -26.82
N GLU A 416 -0.03 24.49 -27.79
CA GLU A 416 0.14 25.94 -27.71
C GLU A 416 -1.23 26.61 -27.47
N SER A 417 -1.53 26.94 -26.21
CA SER A 417 -2.69 27.75 -25.84
C SER A 417 -2.18 29.07 -25.28
N GLY A 418 -2.30 30.12 -26.09
CA GLY A 418 -1.92 31.50 -25.75
C GLY A 418 -2.92 32.12 -24.78
N GLY A 419 -2.55 32.20 -23.51
CA GLY A 419 -3.27 32.96 -22.48
C GLY A 419 -2.29 33.57 -21.48
N GLY A 420 -2.10 34.89 -21.54
CA GLY A 420 -1.11 35.65 -20.78
C GLY A 420 -1.42 35.84 -19.29
N GLY A 421 -1.62 34.77 -18.55
CA GLY A 421 -1.53 34.76 -17.09
C GLY A 421 -0.11 34.42 -16.67
N GLN A 422 0.50 35.20 -15.77
CA GLN A 422 1.83 34.93 -15.22
C GLN A 422 1.82 33.51 -14.64
N PRO A 423 2.59 32.55 -15.21
CA PRO A 423 2.53 31.17 -14.76
C PRO A 423 3.02 31.12 -13.31
N GLY A 424 2.12 30.74 -12.40
CA GLY A 424 2.52 30.37 -11.05
C GLY A 424 3.59 29.27 -11.15
N ALA A 425 4.64 29.36 -10.33
CA ALA A 425 5.73 28.39 -10.36
C ALA A 425 5.16 26.96 -10.26
N PHE A 426 5.41 26.14 -11.29
CA PHE A 426 5.01 24.75 -11.27
C PHE A 426 5.70 24.06 -10.11
N ARG A 427 4.93 23.48 -9.19
CA ARG A 427 5.45 22.64 -8.11
C ARG A 427 4.82 21.26 -8.23
N PHE A 428 5.66 20.24 -8.17
CA PHE A 428 5.24 18.84 -8.23
C PHE A 428 5.80 18.11 -7.01
N GLN A 429 4.98 17.26 -6.43
CA GLN A 429 5.42 16.24 -5.50
C GLN A 429 5.63 14.94 -6.26
N ILE A 430 6.82 14.37 -6.13
CA ILE A 430 7.15 13.06 -6.70
C ILE A 430 7.36 12.10 -5.52
N GLU A 431 6.59 11.02 -5.53
CA GLU A 431 6.68 9.94 -4.55
C GLU A 431 7.03 8.65 -5.26
N ILE A 432 8.11 8.01 -4.80
CA ILE A 432 8.63 6.78 -5.37
C ILE A 432 8.44 5.68 -4.33
N LEU A 433 7.75 4.60 -4.71
CA LEU A 433 7.58 3.41 -3.90
C LEU A 433 8.27 2.24 -4.62
N VAL A 434 9.13 1.52 -3.90
CA VAL A 434 9.72 0.27 -4.38
C VAL A 434 9.36 -0.83 -3.40
N VAL A 435 8.67 -1.88 -3.85
CA VAL A 435 8.35 -3.04 -3.02
C VAL A 435 9.04 -4.26 -3.58
N VAL A 436 9.85 -4.92 -2.77
CA VAL A 436 10.54 -6.17 -3.10
C VAL A 436 10.00 -7.27 -2.19
N THR A 437 9.58 -8.39 -2.78
CA THR A 437 9.16 -9.56 -2.02
C THR A 437 9.44 -10.86 -2.76
N LYS A 438 9.40 -12.00 -2.07
CA LYS A 438 9.52 -13.33 -2.67
C LYS A 438 8.33 -13.61 -3.60
N ASP A 439 8.58 -14.16 -4.78
CA ASP A 439 7.53 -14.59 -5.70
C ASP A 439 6.75 -15.78 -5.11
N PRO A 440 5.43 -15.63 -4.84
CA PRO A 440 4.64 -16.73 -4.30
C PRO A 440 4.55 -17.95 -5.22
N ALA A 441 4.77 -17.77 -6.53
CA ALA A 441 4.77 -18.85 -7.51
C ALA A 441 6.10 -19.63 -7.59
N GLY A 442 7.21 -19.08 -7.08
CA GLY A 442 8.56 -19.61 -7.30
C GLY A 442 8.99 -20.78 -6.41
N GLU A 443 8.28 -21.06 -5.32
CA GLU A 443 8.69 -22.10 -4.35
C GLU A 443 8.41 -23.54 -4.81
N SER A 444 7.46 -23.74 -5.73
CA SER A 444 7.13 -25.09 -6.20
C SER A 444 8.29 -25.76 -6.94
N GLU A 445 9.14 -24.98 -7.62
CA GLU A 445 10.33 -25.51 -8.30
C GLU A 445 11.50 -25.76 -7.34
N THR A 446 11.77 -24.88 -6.39
CA THR A 446 12.94 -25.01 -5.50
C THR A 446 12.78 -26.13 -4.47
N ALA A 447 11.60 -26.26 -3.86
CA ALA A 447 11.33 -27.34 -2.91
C ALA A 447 11.25 -28.72 -3.58
N ALA A 448 10.82 -28.80 -4.84
CA ALA A 448 10.85 -30.03 -5.62
C ALA A 448 12.27 -30.45 -6.04
N VAL A 449 13.14 -29.48 -6.34
CA VAL A 449 14.55 -29.71 -6.65
C VAL A 449 15.35 -30.13 -5.41
N GLU A 450 15.05 -29.57 -4.23
CA GLU A 450 15.70 -30.00 -2.99
C GLU A 450 15.20 -31.37 -2.49
N ARG A 451 13.90 -31.68 -2.63
CA ARG A 451 13.35 -33.02 -2.32
C ARG A 451 13.74 -34.13 -3.29
N SER A 452 14.25 -33.80 -4.48
CA SER A 452 14.80 -34.78 -5.42
C SER A 452 16.32 -34.96 -5.25
N ARG A 453 16.96 -34.13 -4.42
CA ARG A 453 18.39 -34.23 -4.07
C ARG A 453 18.64 -34.91 -2.72
N ASN A 454 17.65 -34.96 -1.84
CA ASN A 454 17.64 -35.77 -0.61
C ASN A 454 16.88 -37.08 -0.86
#